data_AF-A0A485BG71-F1
#
_entry.id   AF-A0A485BG71-F1
#
_cell.length_a   1.000
_cell.length_b   1.000
_cell.length_c   1.000
_cell.angle_alpha   90.00
_cell.angle_beta   90.00
_cell.angle_gamma   90.00
#
_symmetry.space_group_name_H-M   'P 1'
#
loop_
_entity.id
_entity.type
_entity.pdbx_description
1 polymer ?
#
loop_
_entity_poly.entity_id
_entity_poly.type
_entity_poly.pdbx_seq_one_letter_code
_entity_poly.pdbx_strand_id
1 'polypeptide(L)' 'MKRRDTIVRYTAPERINHWVTAFCFMLAAISGLGFFFPSFNWLMQIMGTPQLARILHPFVWGHYVCLIHHHVFPLLAP' A
#
# COMPACT_ATOMS: atom_id res chain seq x y z
N MET A 1 26.36 -30.17 10.10
CA MET A 1 25.66 -28.87 10.24
C MET A 1 24.17 -29.15 10.37
N LYS A 2 23.56 -28.94 11.56
CA LYS A 2 22.10 -29.06 11.72
C LYS A 2 21.46 -27.98 10.85
N ARG A 3 20.80 -28.36 9.75
CA ARG A 3 19.93 -27.45 9.01
C ARG A 3 18.86 -27.01 9.99
N ARG A 4 18.87 -25.74 10.35
CA ARG A 4 17.78 -25.14 11.11
C ARG A 4 16.57 -25.27 10.21
N ASP A 5 15.60 -26.10 10.59
CA ASP A 5 14.31 -26.14 9.91
C ASP A 5 13.78 -24.71 9.87
N THR A 6 13.57 -24.18 8.68
CA THR A 6 13.09 -22.83 8.49
C THR A 6 11.66 -22.78 9.02
N ILE A 7 11.49 -22.34 10.26
CA ILE A 7 10.18 -22.15 10.88
C ILE A 7 9.45 -21.08 10.05
N VAL A 8 8.29 -21.44 9.52
CA VAL A 8 7.45 -20.52 8.74
C VAL A 8 6.82 -19.50 9.70
N ARG A 9 7.37 -18.29 9.72
CA ARG A 9 6.90 -17.18 10.57
C ARG A 9 5.74 -16.39 9.96
N TYR A 10 5.64 -16.36 8.63
CA TYR A 10 4.60 -15.68 7.88
C TYR A 10 4.10 -16.59 6.77
N THR A 11 2.78 -16.74 6.66
CA THR A 11 2.16 -17.50 5.58
C THR A 11 2.32 -16.76 4.24
N ALA A 12 2.27 -17.49 3.12
CA ALA A 12 2.32 -16.90 1.78
C ALA A 12 1.29 -15.76 1.58
N PRO A 13 0.02 -15.88 2.02
CA PRO A 13 -0.95 -14.80 1.92
C PRO A 13 -0.60 -13.56 2.77
N GLU A 14 -0.05 -13.71 4.00
CA GLU A 14 0.40 -12.56 4.80
C GLU A 14 1.49 -11.75 4.08
N ARG A 15 2.43 -12.42 3.39
CA ARG A 15 3.51 -11.75 2.66
C ARG A 15 2.97 -10.95 1.47
N ILE A 16 2.04 -11.51 0.71
CA ILE A 16 1.40 -10.81 -0.41
C ILE A 16 0.66 -9.58 0.10
N ASN A 17 -0.09 -9.73 1.20
CA ASN A 17 -0.83 -8.64 1.81
C ASN A 17 0.09 -7.49 2.27
N HIS A 18 1.24 -7.84 2.86
CA HIS A 18 2.26 -6.86 3.27
C HIS A 18 2.84 -6.11 2.08
N TRP A 19 3.24 -6.80 1.02
CA TRP A 19 3.79 -6.17 -0.18
C TRP A 19 2.76 -5.28 -0.89
N VAL A 20 1.51 -5.71 -1.00
CA VAL A 20 0.42 -4.91 -1.58
C VAL A 20 0.18 -3.63 -0.76
N THR A 21 0.14 -3.76 0.57
CA THR A 21 -0.03 -2.61 1.47
C THR A 21 1.16 -1.64 1.39
N ALA A 22 2.39 -2.17 1.35
CA ALA A 22 3.60 -1.36 1.23
C ALA A 22 3.66 -0.60 -0.11
N PHE A 23 3.26 -1.26 -1.20
CA PHE A 23 3.22 -0.63 -2.52
C PHE A 23 2.16 0.46 -2.61
N CYS A 24 0.98 0.19 -2.05
CA CYS A 24 0.00 1.23 -1.85
C CYS A 24 0.69 2.37 -1.12
N PHE A 25 1.28 2.14 0.07
CA PHE A 25 1.83 3.17 0.98
C PHE A 25 2.78 4.12 0.31
N MET A 26 3.67 3.57 -0.51
CA MET A 26 4.56 4.38 -1.33
C MET A 26 3.81 5.40 -2.19
N LEU A 27 2.75 4.97 -2.89
CA LEU A 27 1.94 5.84 -3.76
C LEU A 27 1.15 6.91 -2.97
N ALA A 28 0.62 6.62 -1.77
CA ALA A 28 0.02 7.67 -0.90
C ALA A 28 1.05 8.67 -0.49
N ALA A 29 2.21 8.19 -0.02
CA ALA A 29 3.22 9.07 0.51
C ALA A 29 3.64 10.06 -0.58
N ILE A 30 3.84 9.58 -1.80
CA ILE A 30 4.19 10.42 -2.95
C ILE A 30 3.05 11.38 -3.32
N SER A 31 1.81 10.91 -3.44
CA SER A 31 0.68 11.77 -3.81
C SER A 31 0.34 12.79 -2.72
N GLY A 32 0.35 12.37 -1.45
CA GLY A 32 0.12 13.22 -0.27
C GLY A 32 1.22 14.26 -0.10
N LEU A 33 2.48 13.88 -0.28
CA LEU A 33 3.61 14.83 -0.23
C LEU A 33 3.52 15.88 -1.35
N GLY A 34 3.08 15.48 -2.55
CA GLY A 34 2.80 16.39 -3.66
C GLY A 34 1.66 17.38 -3.39
N PHE A 35 0.69 17.02 -2.55
CA PHE A 35 -0.37 17.94 -2.12
C PHE A 35 0.06 18.91 -1.01
N PHE A 36 0.94 18.47 -0.10
CA PHE A 36 1.43 19.30 1.00
C PHE A 36 2.49 20.33 0.57
N PHE A 37 3.33 20.00 -0.41
CA PHE A 37 4.41 20.86 -0.87
C PHE A 37 4.22 21.26 -2.34
N PRO A 38 3.89 22.54 -2.63
CA PRO A 38 3.72 23.03 -3.99
C PRO A 38 4.96 22.84 -4.88
N SER A 39 6.16 22.81 -4.31
CA SER A 39 7.42 22.54 -5.01
C SER A 39 7.53 21.10 -5.53
N PHE A 40 6.78 20.16 -4.96
CA PHE A 40 6.75 18.74 -5.36
C PHE A 40 5.55 18.39 -6.25
N ASN A 41 4.86 19.39 -6.82
CA ASN A 41 3.72 19.19 -7.71
C ASN A 41 4.08 18.34 -8.96
N TRP A 42 5.36 18.28 -9.34
CA TRP A 42 5.85 17.39 -10.40
C TRP A 42 5.67 15.90 -10.07
N LEU A 43 5.68 15.50 -8.78
CA LEU A 43 5.41 14.11 -8.38
C LEU A 43 3.99 13.68 -8.74
N MET A 44 3.05 14.62 -8.81
CA MET A 44 1.66 14.34 -9.19
C MET A 44 1.51 14.03 -10.69
N GLN A 45 2.48 14.44 -11.52
CA GLN A 45 2.55 14.09 -12.95
C GLN A 45 2.91 12.61 -13.16
N ILE A 46 3.57 11.96 -12.19
CA ILE A 46 3.86 10.51 -12.24
C ILE A 46 2.55 9.70 -12.23
N MET A 47 1.50 10.25 -11.61
CA MET A 47 0.16 9.68 -11.60
C MET A 47 -0.72 10.20 -12.76
N GLY A 48 -0.14 10.86 -13.76
CA GLY A 48 -0.82 11.39 -14.94
C GLY A 48 -1.09 12.89 -14.84
N THR A 49 -2.13 13.29 -14.10
CA THR A 49 -2.45 14.71 -13.89
C THR A 49 -2.75 15.00 -12.42
N PRO A 50 -2.49 16.21 -11.91
CA PRO A 50 -2.80 16.60 -10.54
C PRO A 50 -4.29 16.40 -10.17
N GLN A 51 -5.18 16.58 -11.15
CA GLN A 51 -6.62 16.38 -11.00
C GLN A 51 -6.96 14.89 -10.84
N LEU A 52 -6.33 14.04 -11.65
CA LEU A 52 -6.49 12.58 -11.54
C LEU A 52 -5.91 12.05 -10.23
N ALA A 53 -4.76 12.57 -9.79
CA ALA A 53 -4.16 12.23 -8.50
C ALA A 53 -5.10 12.54 -7.32
N ARG A 54 -5.87 13.65 -7.37
CA ARG A 54 -6.86 14.00 -6.32
C ARG A 54 -8.02 13.03 -6.24
N ILE A 55 -8.47 12.52 -7.38
CA ILE A 55 -9.57 11.55 -7.43
C ILE A 55 -9.03 10.18 -7.04
N LEU A 56 -7.94 9.72 -7.64
CA LEU A 56 -7.37 8.40 -7.35
C LEU A 56 -6.90 8.28 -5.90
N HIS A 57 -6.40 9.35 -5.27
CA HIS A 57 -5.87 9.26 -3.91
C HIS A 57 -6.89 8.70 -2.89
N PRO A 58 -8.08 9.26 -2.67
CA PRO A 58 -9.05 8.69 -1.72
C PRO A 58 -9.61 7.32 -2.16
N PHE A 59 -9.72 7.02 -3.46
CA PHE A 59 -10.25 5.74 -3.94
C PHE A 59 -9.23 4.60 -3.81
N VAL A 60 -8.01 4.80 -4.29
CA VAL A 60 -6.92 3.83 -4.17
C VAL A 60 -6.52 3.65 -2.70
N TRP A 61 -6.84 4.59 -1.84
CA TRP A 61 -6.49 4.49 -0.43
C TRP A 61 -7.58 4.01 0.50
N GLY A 62 -8.75 4.64 0.44
CA GLY A 62 -9.88 4.25 1.27
C GLY A 62 -10.33 2.83 0.96
N HIS A 63 -10.40 2.46 -0.33
CA HIS A 63 -10.81 1.12 -0.72
C HIS A 63 -9.77 0.07 -0.31
N TYR A 64 -8.47 0.32 -0.53
CA TYR A 64 -7.44 -0.67 -0.22
C TYR A 64 -7.24 -0.83 1.30
N VAL A 65 -7.30 0.25 2.09
CA VAL A 65 -7.26 0.14 3.56
C VAL A 65 -8.46 -0.66 4.09
N CYS A 66 -9.68 -0.38 3.62
CA CYS A 66 -10.86 -1.16 4.01
C CYS A 66 -10.76 -2.62 3.54
N LEU A 67 -10.30 -2.87 2.32
CA LEU A 67 -10.21 -4.23 1.77
C LEU A 67 -9.19 -5.08 2.55
N ILE A 68 -8.03 -4.52 2.86
CA ILE A 68 -6.96 -5.21 3.58
C ILE A 68 -7.40 -5.50 5.03
N HIS A 69 -7.99 -4.51 5.71
CA HIS A 69 -8.37 -4.63 7.12
C HIS A 69 -9.61 -5.52 7.31
N HIS A 70 -10.60 -5.42 6.42
CA HIS A 70 -11.90 -6.06 6.61
C HIS A 70 -12.06 -7.39 5.87
N HIS A 71 -11.30 -7.63 4.79
CA HIS A 71 -11.38 -8.89 4.04
C HIS A 71 -10.14 -9.77 4.21
N VAL A 72 -8.93 -9.21 4.29
CA VAL A 72 -7.71 -10.04 4.30
C VAL A 72 -7.23 -10.38 5.71
N PHE A 73 -7.28 -9.43 6.65
CA PHE A 73 -6.91 -9.67 8.05
C PHE A 73 -7.75 -10.77 8.75
N PRO A 74 -9.09 -10.82 8.62
CA PRO A 74 -9.88 -11.87 9.27
C PRO A 74 -9.75 -13.25 8.62
N LEU A 75 -9.21 -13.36 7.40
CA LEU A 75 -8.93 -14.67 6.76
C LEU A 75 -7.58 -15.26 7.21
N LEU A 76 -6.75 -14.45 7.86
CA LEU A 76 -5.41 -14.80 8.32
C LEU A 76 -5.32 -14.92 9.84
N ALA A 77 -6.33 -14.43 10.57
CA ALA A 77 -6.46 -14.58 12.01
C ALA A 77 -6.96 -16.01 12.34
N PRO A 78 -6.25 -16.78 13.18
CA PRO A 78 -6.71 -18.09 13.66
C PRO A 78 -7.88 -18.00 14.63
#